data_AF-A0A2V6VDI6-F1
#
_entry.id   AF-A0A2V6VDI6-F1
#
_cell.length_a   1.000
_cell.length_b   1.000
_cell.length_c   1.000
_cell.angle_alpha   90.00
_cell.angle_beta   90.00
_cell.angle_gamma   90.00
#
_symmetry.space_group_name_H-M   'P 1'
#
loop_
_entity.id
_entity.type
_entity.pdbx_description
1 polymer ?
#
loop_
_entity_poly.entity_id
_entity_poly.type
_entity_poly.pdbx_seq_one_letter_code
_entity_poly.pdbx_strand_id
1 'polypeptide(L)' 'MAPPAVRPPDSTWVPDRFVQVPGADSPVFVPGHWERRLGDHEVYTPPLTGRTREGGTVDFPAGTRPPVNERQVP' A
#
# COMPACT_ATOMS: atom_id res chain seq x y z
N MET A 1 -27.98 22.12 13.95
CA MET A 1 -26.52 22.09 14.10
C MET A 1 -26.03 20.84 13.38
N ALA A 2 -25.24 20.98 12.31
CA ALA A 2 -24.68 19.81 11.62
C ALA A 2 -23.58 19.19 12.50
N PRO A 3 -23.43 17.85 12.53
CA PRO A 3 -22.33 17.22 13.25
C PRO A 3 -20.98 17.67 12.67
N PRO A 4 -19.93 17.79 13.49
CA PRO A 4 -18.61 18.14 12.99
C PRO A 4 -18.17 17.09 11.95
N ALA A 5 -17.77 17.55 10.77
CA ALA A 5 -17.17 16.69 9.77
C ALA A 5 -15.86 16.12 10.33
N VAL A 6 -15.84 14.82 10.63
CA VAL A 6 -14.62 14.12 11.01
C VAL A 6 -13.72 14.12 9.79
N ARG A 7 -12.59 14.83 9.88
CA ARG A 7 -11.55 14.72 8.85
C ARG A 7 -10.96 13.32 8.91
N PRO A 8 -10.88 12.59 7.78
CA PRO A 8 -10.16 11.33 7.73
C PRO A 8 -8.72 11.55 8.19
N PRO A 9 -8.10 10.57 8.87
CA PRO A 9 -6.70 10.68 9.24
C PRO A 9 -5.83 10.86 7.99
N ASP A 10 -4.80 11.70 8.10
CA ASP A 10 -3.86 11.99 7.00
C ASP A 10 -3.06 10.75 6.56
N SER A 11 -3.10 9.67 7.35
CA SER A 11 -2.46 8.40 7.03
C SER A 11 -3.37 7.22 7.33
N THR A 12 -3.29 6.19 6.50
CA THR A 12 -4.05 4.95 6.59
C THR A 12 -3.09 3.78 6.75
N TRP A 13 -3.37 2.93 7.73
CA TRP A 13 -2.61 1.69 7.91
C TRP A 13 -3.02 0.68 6.85
N VAL A 14 -2.03 0.12 6.19
CA VAL A 14 -2.18 -0.98 5.26
C VAL A 14 -1.58 -2.23 5.91
N PRO A 15 -2.40 -3.27 6.17
CA PRO A 15 -1.89 -4.54 6.69
C PRO A 15 -0.87 -5.19 5.76
N ASP A 16 -0.07 -6.09 6.31
CA ASP A 16 0.79 -6.93 5.50
C ASP A 16 -0.03 -7.82 4.56
N ARG A 17 0.59 -8.21 3.43
CA ARG A 17 -0.07 -9.02 2.41
C ARG A 17 0.94 -9.62 1.44
N PHE A 18 0.46 -10.62 0.70
CA PHE A 18 1.17 -11.18 -0.43
C PHE A 18 0.68 -10.54 -1.73
N VAL A 19 1.60 -10.03 -2.55
CA VAL A 19 1.30 -9.43 -3.86
C VAL A 19 1.96 -10.24 -4.98
N GLN A 20 1.25 -10.41 -6.09
CA GLN A 20 1.84 -10.95 -7.32
C GLN A 20 2.66 -9.84 -7.99
N VAL A 21 3.96 -10.09 -8.20
CA VAL A 21 4.86 -9.16 -8.90
C VAL A 21 5.25 -9.81 -10.23
N PRO A 22 5.02 -9.14 -11.38
CA PRO A 22 5.48 -9.65 -12.66
C PRO A 22 6.99 -9.93 -12.63
N GLY A 23 7.38 -11.17 -12.95
CA GLY A 23 8.78 -11.61 -12.93
C GLY A 23 9.26 -12.22 -11.60
N ALA A 24 8.41 -12.28 -10.57
CA ALA A 24 8.69 -13.09 -9.37
C ALA A 24 8.00 -14.47 -9.50
N ASP A 25 8.74 -15.56 -9.24
CA ASP A 25 8.22 -16.92 -9.27
C ASP A 25 7.18 -17.23 -8.18
N SER A 26 7.06 -16.35 -7.17
CA SER A 26 6.14 -16.53 -6.06
C SER A 26 5.64 -15.19 -5.53
N PRO A 27 4.43 -15.16 -4.91
CA PRO A 27 3.92 -13.97 -4.27
C PRO A 27 4.94 -13.37 -3.30
N VAL A 28 5.09 -12.06 -3.35
CA VAL A 28 6.01 -11.30 -2.50
C VAL A 28 5.26 -10.83 -1.25
N PHE A 29 5.79 -11.16 -0.08
CA PHE A 29 5.32 -10.62 1.19
C PHE A 29 5.70 -9.15 1.30
N VAL A 30 4.70 -8.28 1.43
CA VAL A 30 4.86 -6.85 1.68
C VAL A 30 4.43 -6.58 3.12
N PRO A 31 5.32 -6.05 3.97
CA PRO A 31 4.98 -5.76 5.36
C PRO A 31 3.94 -4.64 5.47
N GLY A 32 3.24 -4.63 6.60
CA GLY A 32 2.31 -3.57 6.92
C GLY A 32 3.00 -2.21 6.98
N HIS A 33 2.35 -1.19 6.46
CA HIS A 33 2.92 0.15 6.31
C HIS A 33 1.85 1.22 6.37
N TRP A 34 2.29 2.46 6.58
CA TRP A 34 1.42 3.63 6.53
C TRP A 34 1.44 4.24 5.12
N GLU A 35 0.25 4.48 4.56
CA GLU A 35 0.07 5.28 3.35
C GLU A 35 -0.47 6.66 3.73
N ARG A 36 0.11 7.73 3.19
CA ARG A 36 -0.31 9.10 3.48
C ARG A 36 -1.30 9.59 2.43
N ARG A 37 -2.46 10.09 2.83
CA ARG A 37 -3.46 10.64 1.90
C ARG A 37 -2.93 11.95 1.32
N LEU A 38 -2.91 12.07 0.00
CA LEU A 38 -2.52 13.30 -0.72
C LEU A 38 -3.75 14.06 -1.23
N GLY A 39 -4.85 13.36 -1.48
CA GLY A 39 -6.12 13.92 -1.95
C GLY A 39 -7.23 12.89 -1.82
N ASP A 40 -8.37 13.15 -2.47
CA ASP A 40 -9.54 12.29 -2.30
C ASP A 40 -9.34 10.86 -2.77
N HIS A 41 -8.55 10.68 -3.84
CA HIS A 41 -8.29 9.41 -4.52
C HIS A 41 -6.78 9.12 -4.69
N GLU A 42 -5.93 9.84 -3.97
CA GLU A 42 -4.48 9.68 -4.08
C GLU A 42 -3.86 9.45 -2.71
N VAL A 43 -3.04 8.41 -2.62
CA VAL A 43 -2.21 8.16 -1.45
C VAL A 43 -0.75 8.05 -1.88
N TYR A 44 0.12 8.63 -1.07
CA TYR A 44 1.55 8.41 -1.13
C TYR A 44 1.88 7.15 -0.33
N THR A 45 2.48 6.17 -0.99
CA THR A 45 3.03 5.02 -0.32
C THR A 45 4.55 5.16 -0.24
N PRO A 46 5.16 4.92 0.94
CA PRO A 46 6.61 4.95 1.10
C PRO A 46 7.29 3.86 0.25
N PRO A 47 8.61 3.94 0.06
CA PRO A 47 9.35 2.81 -0.51
C PRO A 47 9.20 1.61 0.44
N LEU A 48 8.92 0.44 -0.12
CA LEU A 48 8.72 -0.79 0.65
C LEU A 48 9.70 -1.84 0.18
N THR A 49 10.11 -2.68 1.11
CA THR A 49 10.95 -3.83 0.82
C THR A 49 10.16 -5.08 1.13
N GLY A 50 9.79 -5.81 0.09
CA GLY A 50 9.09 -7.09 0.21
C GLY A 50 10.04 -8.27 0.20
N ARG A 51 9.55 -9.43 0.64
CA ARG A 51 10.30 -10.68 0.64
C ARG A 51 9.61 -11.76 -0.19
N THR A 52 10.36 -12.39 -1.06
CA THR A 52 9.94 -13.61 -1.75
C THR A 52 9.99 -14.80 -0.80
N ARG A 53 9.26 -15.88 -1.13
CA ARG A 53 9.28 -17.13 -0.36
C ARG A 53 10.68 -17.78 -0.30
N GLU A 54 11.47 -17.61 -1.35
CA GLU A 54 12.84 -18.13 -1.47
C GLU A 54 13.87 -17.32 -0.64
N GLY A 55 13.41 -16.28 0.08
CA GLY A 55 14.29 -15.41 0.89
C GLY A 55 14.92 -14.24 0.14
N GLY A 56 14.64 -14.11 -1.16
CA GLY A 56 14.99 -12.94 -1.97
C GLY A 56 14.20 -11.69 -1.58
N THR A 57 14.72 -10.52 -1.93
CA THR A 57 14.14 -9.22 -1.61
C THR A 57 13.66 -8.52 -2.88
N VAL A 58 12.52 -7.84 -2.80
CA VAL A 58 11.96 -7.03 -3.90
C VAL A 58 11.68 -5.63 -3.39
N ASP A 59 12.29 -4.63 -4.01
CA ASP A 59 12.07 -3.23 -3.67
C ASP A 59 10.92 -2.64 -4.48
N PHE A 60 9.96 -2.08 -3.77
CA PHE A 60 8.84 -1.34 -4.34
C PHE A 60 9.13 0.15 -4.19
N PRO A 61 9.18 0.92 -5.30
CA PRO A 61 9.46 2.33 -5.22
C PRO A 61 8.33 3.08 -4.50
N ALA A 62 8.72 4.20 -3.88
CA ALA A 62 7.78 5.17 -3.39
C ALA A 62 6.93 5.73 -4.54
N GLY A 63 5.68 6.06 -4.28
CA GLY A 63 4.85 6.65 -5.33
C GLY A 63 3.45 7.00 -4.89
N THR A 64 2.84 7.87 -5.69
CA THR A 64 1.41 8.17 -5.61
C THR A 64 0.63 7.08 -6.31
N ARG A 65 -0.36 6.52 -5.63
CA ARG A 65 -1.23 5.47 -6.17
C ARG A 65 -2.65 5.62 -5.63
N PRO A 66 -3.66 5.06 -6.32
CA PRO A 66 -5.03 5.06 -5.80
C PRO A 66 -5.09 4.34 -4.44
N PRO A 67 -6.07 4.61 -3.57
CA PRO A 67 -6.28 3.90 -2.32
C PRO A 67 -6.17 2.37 -2.43
N VAL A 68 -5.60 1.74 -1.41
CA VAL A 68 -5.38 0.29 -1.37
C VAL A 68 -6.62 -0.54 -1.69
N ASN A 69 -7.80 -0.09 -1.26
CA ASN A 69 -9.07 -0.79 -1.41
C ASN A 69 -9.57 -0.81 -2.86
N GLU A 70 -9.07 0.12 -3.69
CA GLU A 70 -9.40 0.26 -5.10
C GLU A 70 -8.34 -0.39 -6.00
N ARG A 71 -7.17 -0.76 -5.43
CA ARG A 71 -6.13 -1.54 -6.12
C ARG A 71 -6.51 -3.02 -6.24
N GLN A 72 -7.78 -3.35 -6.43
CA GLN A 72 -8.22 -4.73 -6.64
C GLN A 72 -7.42 -5.33 -7.81
N VAL A 73 -6.70 -6.41 -7.49
CA VAL A 73 -5.95 -7.21 -8.45
C VAL A 73 -6.98 -7.98 -9.30
N PRO A 74 -6.88 -7.98 -10.64
CA PRO A 74 -7.43 -9.09 -11.42
C PRO A 74 -6.67 -10.39 -11.13
#